data_AF-A0A5C5RF48-F1
#
_entry.id   AF-A0A5C5RF48-F1
#
_cell.length_a   1.000
_cell.length_b   1.000
_cell.length_c   1.000
_cell.angle_alpha   90.00
_cell.angle_beta   90.00
_cell.angle_gamma   90.00
#
_symmetry.space_group_name_H-M   'P 1'
#
loop_
_entity.id
_entity.type
_entity.pdbx_description
1 polymer ?
#
loop_
_entity_poly.entity_id
_entity_poly.type
_entity_poly.pdbx_seq_one_letter_code
_entity_poly.pdbx_strand_id
1 'polypeptide(L)' 'MSDQSDRRATKVRLELRLDPPVAEQLQELAAEEQRTVSAVAQRLLVGGMTAEVKEEQQS' A
#
# COMPACT_ATOMS: atom_id res chain seq x y z
N MET A 1 28.75 4.20 -23.92
CA MET A 1 28.24 5.44 -23.29
C MET A 1 26.76 5.23 -23.04
N SER A 2 26.29 5.73 -21.90
CA SER A 2 25.16 5.22 -21.12
C SER A 2 23.79 5.58 -21.69
N ASP A 3 22.94 4.58 -21.94
CA ASP A 3 21.50 4.76 -22.05
C ASP A 3 20.83 4.04 -20.87
N GLN A 4 21.11 4.57 -19.67
CA GLN A 4 20.47 4.18 -18.42
C GLN A 4 19.52 5.30 -18.01
N SER A 5 18.70 5.73 -18.96
CA SER A 5 17.74 6.82 -18.78
C SER A 5 16.56 6.32 -17.95
N ASP A 6 16.65 6.52 -16.64
CA ASP A 6 15.55 7.01 -15.80
C ASP A 6 14.17 6.36 -16.08
N ARG A 7 13.98 5.09 -15.71
CA ARG A 7 12.63 4.59 -15.38
C ARG A 7 12.18 5.22 -14.05
N ARG A 8 11.91 6.52 -14.05
CA ARG A 8 11.23 7.17 -12.92
C ARG A 8 9.83 6.58 -12.85
N ALA A 9 9.57 5.79 -11.82
CA ALA A 9 8.22 5.32 -11.54
C ALA A 9 7.29 6.54 -11.41
N THR A 10 6.37 6.71 -12.35
CA THR A 10 5.33 7.73 -12.26
C THR A 10 4.49 7.42 -11.03
N LYS A 11 4.56 8.27 -10.00
CA LYS A 11 3.72 8.12 -8.81
C LYS A 11 2.28 8.42 -9.20
N VAL A 12 1.45 7.39 -9.26
CA VAL A 12 -0.01 7.52 -9.45
C VAL A 12 -0.62 7.91 -8.10
N ARG A 13 -1.48 8.93 -8.10
CA ARG A 13 -2.30 9.27 -6.93
C ARG A 13 -3.63 8.53 -7.03
N LEU A 14 -4.06 7.93 -5.93
CA LEU A 14 -5.32 7.21 -5.81
C LEU A 14 -6.11 7.79 -4.64
N GLU A 15 -7.42 7.88 -4.80
CA GLU A 15 -8.34 8.23 -3.72
C GLU A 15 -8.99 6.94 -3.20
N LEU A 16 -8.82 6.66 -1.90
CA LEU A 16 -9.46 5.54 -1.24
C LEU A 16 -10.73 6.03 -0.53
N ARG A 17 -11.86 5.42 -0.87
CA ARG A 17 -13.12 5.62 -0.14
C ARG A 17 -13.28 4.45 0.81
N LEU A 18 -13.11 4.73 2.10
CA LEU A 18 -13.20 3.75 3.17
C LEU A 18 -14.44 4.05 4.00
N ASP A 19 -15.03 3.01 4.58
CA ASP A 19 -16.04 3.19 5.61
C ASP A 19 -15.41 3.94 6.81
N PRO A 20 -16.16 4.83 7.50
CA PRO A 20 -15.61 5.65 8.58
C PRO A 20 -14.84 4.87 9.65
N PRO A 21 -15.32 3.71 10.14
CA PRO A 21 -14.58 2.93 11.14
C PRO A 21 -13.23 2.42 10.63
N VAL A 22 -13.14 2.07 9.34
CA VAL A 22 -11.89 1.58 8.73
C VAL A 22 -10.91 2.75 8.54
N ALA A 23 -11.41 3.93 8.17
CA ALA A 23 -10.60 5.13 8.06
C ALA A 23 -10.00 5.54 9.41
N GLU A 24 -10.79 5.48 10.49
CA GLU A 24 -10.33 5.76 11.86
C GLU A 24 -9.22 4.79 12.29
N GLN A 25 -9.44 3.47 12.15
CA GLN A 25 -8.43 2.46 12.47
C GLN A 25 -7.13 2.64 11.68
N LEU A 26 -7.23 2.99 10.40
CA LEU A 26 -6.06 3.24 9.57
C LEU A 26 -5.28 4.48 10.03
N GLN A 27 -5.96 5.51 10.53
CA GLN A 27 -5.32 6.70 11.10
C GLN A 27 -4.63 6.39 12.43
N GLU A 28 -5.29 5.65 13.31
CA GLU A 28 -4.72 5.20 14.58
C GLU A 28 -3.45 4.38 14.36
N LEU A 29 -3.51 3.38 13.47
CA LEU A 29 -2.36 2.54 13.13
C LEU A 29 -1.21 3.37 12.52
N ALA A 30 -1.51 4.36 11.69
CA ALA A 30 -0.49 5.25 11.15
C ALA A 30 0.18 6.09 12.24
N ALA A 31 -0.58 6.55 13.24
CA ALA A 31 -0.03 7.26 14.39
C ALA A 31 0.87 6.35 15.25
N GLU A 32 0.42 5.13 15.54
CA GLU A 32 1.19 4.13 16.29
C GLU A 32 2.51 3.77 15.61
N GLU A 33 2.49 3.57 14.29
CA GLU A 33 3.67 3.24 13.49
C GLU A 33 4.58 4.44 13.22
N GLN A 34 4.18 5.67 13.61
CA GLN A 34 4.87 6.92 13.27
C GLN A 34 5.09 7.07 11.76
N ARG A 35 4.07 6.72 10.97
CA ARG A 35 4.11 6.72 9.50
C ARG A 35 2.95 7.52 8.91
N THR A 36 3.03 7.80 7.62
CA THR A 36 1.90 8.40 6.92
C THR A 36 0.83 7.35 6.62
N VAL A 37 -0.44 7.77 6.66
CA VAL A 37 -1.60 6.93 6.27
C VAL A 37 -1.38 6.28 4.91
N SER A 38 -0.83 7.00 3.93
CA SER A 38 -0.54 6.46 2.60
C SER A 38 0.49 5.33 2.62
N ALA A 39 1.53 5.43 3.48
CA ALA A 39 2.57 4.39 3.57
C ALA A 39 2.03 3.12 4.23
N VAL A 40 1.20 3.27 5.26
CA VAL A 40 0.54 2.15 5.93
C VAL A 40 -0.48 1.48 4.99
N ALA A 41 -1.33 2.27 4.32
CA ALA A 41 -2.29 1.76 3.35
C ALA A 41 -1.60 0.97 2.22
N GLN A 42 -0.52 1.50 1.66
CA GLN A 42 0.24 0.81 0.62
C GLN A 42 0.84 -0.51 1.14
N ARG A 43 1.41 -0.52 2.35
CA ARG A 43 1.95 -1.74 2.98
C ARG A 43 0.88 -2.81 3.16
N LEU A 44 -0.30 -2.43 3.65
CA LEU A 44 -1.42 -3.35 3.89
C LEU A 44 -1.98 -3.91 2.57
N LEU A 45 -2.17 -3.05 1.55
CA LEU A 45 -2.65 -3.49 0.24
C LEU A 45 -1.67 -4.46 -0.44
N VAL A 46 -0.38 -4.14 -0.45
CA VAL A 46 0.65 -5.05 -1.03
C VAL A 46 0.73 -6.35 -0.21
N GLY A 47 0.70 -6.25 1.11
CA GLY A 47 0.73 -7.41 2.01
C GLY A 47 -0.45 -8.35 1.79
N GLY A 48 -1.66 -7.81 1.67
CA GLY A 48 -2.88 -8.58 1.38
C GLY A 48 -2.80 -9.33 0.05
N MET A 49 -2.39 -8.64 -1.03
CA MET A 49 -2.23 -9.27 -2.35
C MET A 49 -1.21 -10.42 -2.34
N THR A 50 -0.12 -10.28 -1.58
CA THR A 50 0.89 -11.35 -1.47
C THR A 50 0.42 -12.55 -0.64
N ALA A 51 -0.57 -12.39 0.23
CA ALA A 51 -1.15 -13.46 1.01
C ALA A 51 -2.13 -14.29 0.16
N GLU A 52 -3.03 -13.62 -0.57
CA GLU A 52 -4.01 -14.26 -1.46
C GLU A 52 -3.34 -15.12 -2.55
N VAL A 53 -2.26 -14.60 -3.17
CA VAL A 53 -1.49 -15.34 -4.20
C VAL A 53 -0.83 -16.62 -3.66
N LYS A 54 -0.55 -16.69 -2.35
CA LYS A 54 0.03 -17.90 -1.74
C LYS A 54 -1.04 -18.95 -1.45
N GLU A 55 -2.25 -18.55 -1.11
CA GLU A 55 -3.36 -19.49 -0.87
C GLU A 55 -3.83 -20.16 -2.17
N GLU A 56 -3.85 -19.43 -3.29
CA GLU A 56 -4.22 -19.97 -4.60
C GLU A 56 -3.19 -20.96 -5.18
N GLN A 57 -1.90 -20.86 -4.83
CA GLN A 57 -0.85 -21.77 -5.32
C GLN A 57 -0.70 -23.06 -4.50
N GLN A 58 -1.39 -23.17 -3.36
CA GLN A 58 -1.36 -24.34 -2.48
C GLN A 58 -2.65 -25.18 -2.54
N SER A 59 -3.61 -24.78 -3.36
CA SER A 59 -4.84 -25.53 -3.69
C SER A 59 -4.68 -26.25 -5.02
#